data_AF-J0CZS9-F1
#
_entry.id   AF-J0CZS9-F1
#
_cell.length_a   1.000
_cell.length_b   1.000
_cell.length_c   1.000
_cell.angle_alpha   90.00
_cell.angle_beta   90.00
_cell.angle_gamma   90.00
#
_symmetry.space_group_name_H-M   'P 1'
#
loop_
_entity.id
_entity.type
_entity.pdbx_description
1 polymer ?
#
loop_
_entity_poly.entity_id
_entity_poly.type
_entity_poly.pdbx_seq_one_letter_code
_entity_poly.pdbx_strand_id
1 'polypeptide(L)'
;MTDRDNAVTTTRQPPNLRSGLADTLMARIESGDLKPGQRLPTEQAIMRATGVSRTIVREALATLRAKGLITTRQGLGAFVANDPTPRSFSIIPNDLQSIDEVLRVLELRMGVEYEAAGLAALRRRPEDLDRMQDRLDALDKALEEGGYGAQEDYAFHRSILVATQNSYYGRLFDTFGDIMVPRQWARLDKMTSAERKRHAARMRREHHAIFTAIRNSDEAAARRAIRSHLSKSAARFEELRDASISS
;
A
#
# COMPACT_ATOMS: atom_id res chain seq x y z
N MET A 1 38.98 8.36 -29.62
CA MET A 1 38.86 7.37 -28.54
C MET A 1 37.76 7.83 -27.58
N THR A 2 36.57 7.28 -27.47
CA THR A 2 35.83 6.20 -28.14
C THR A 2 34.36 6.45 -27.81
N ASP A 3 33.57 6.61 -28.87
CA ASP A 3 32.12 6.46 -29.02
C ASP A 3 31.35 5.78 -27.86
N ARG A 4 30.39 6.48 -27.24
CA ARG A 4 29.49 5.96 -26.18
C ARG A 4 28.03 6.40 -26.30
N ASP A 5 27.61 6.97 -27.43
CA ASP A 5 26.25 7.55 -27.59
C ASP A 5 25.21 6.62 -28.23
N ASN A 6 25.50 5.33 -28.39
CA ASN A 6 24.72 4.48 -29.30
C ASN A 6 23.98 3.29 -28.66
N ALA A 7 23.13 3.54 -27.65
CA ALA A 7 22.26 2.49 -27.05
C ALA A 7 20.74 2.72 -27.25
N VAL A 8 20.37 3.65 -28.13
CA VAL A 8 18.96 3.95 -28.45
C VAL A 8 18.59 3.62 -29.90
N THR A 9 19.57 3.34 -30.75
CA THR A 9 19.39 3.32 -32.21
C THR A 9 19.34 1.91 -32.78
N THR A 10 18.28 1.14 -32.52
CA THR A 10 17.86 0.04 -33.41
C THR A 10 16.36 -0.22 -33.23
N THR A 11 15.53 0.67 -33.79
CA THR A 11 14.09 0.43 -33.96
C THR A 11 13.78 0.30 -35.45
N ARG A 12 13.69 -0.94 -35.93
CA ARG A 12 13.11 -1.25 -37.25
C ARG A 12 11.70 -1.83 -37.06
N GLN A 13 10.83 -1.05 -36.42
CA GLN A 13 9.38 -1.27 -36.47
C GLN A 13 8.66 0.02 -36.05
N PRO A 14 7.66 0.51 -36.81
CA PRO A 14 6.88 1.67 -36.39
C PRO A 14 6.12 1.29 -35.11
N PRO A 15 6.32 1.98 -33.97
CA PRO A 15 5.65 1.60 -32.75
C PRO A 15 4.15 1.89 -32.89
N ASN A 16 3.33 0.85 -32.75
CA ASN A 16 1.91 0.99 -32.51
C ASN A 16 1.70 1.94 -31.32
N LEU A 17 0.78 2.88 -31.50
CA LEU A 17 0.47 4.04 -30.66
C LEU A 17 -0.15 3.72 -29.27
N ARG A 18 0.21 2.61 -28.60
CA ARG A 18 -0.50 2.15 -27.37
C ARG A 18 0.35 1.58 -26.23
N SER A 19 1.69 1.61 -26.28
CA SER A 19 2.52 1.29 -25.10
C SER A 19 3.09 2.57 -24.47
N GLY A 20 2.91 2.73 -23.16
CA GLY A 20 3.45 3.87 -22.43
C GLY A 20 4.98 3.88 -22.44
N LEU A 21 5.59 5.06 -22.55
CA LEU A 21 7.06 5.22 -22.46
C LEU A 21 7.62 4.57 -21.18
N ALA A 22 6.88 4.62 -20.07
CA ALA A 22 7.25 3.98 -18.82
C ALA A 22 7.39 2.46 -18.96
N ASP A 23 6.43 1.81 -19.61
CA ASP A 23 6.41 0.34 -19.79
C ASP A 23 7.57 -0.11 -20.67
N THR A 24 7.88 0.68 -21.71
CA THR A 24 9.00 0.38 -22.61
C THR A 24 10.35 0.49 -21.88
N LEU A 25 10.54 1.52 -21.06
CA LEU A 25 11.76 1.66 -20.27
C LEU A 25 11.86 0.60 -19.18
N MET A 26 10.73 0.20 -18.58
CA MET A 26 10.67 -0.87 -17.57
C MET A 26 11.05 -2.22 -18.17
N ALA A 27 10.47 -2.59 -19.32
CA ALA A 27 10.81 -3.83 -20.01
C ALA A 27 12.31 -3.92 -20.35
N ARG A 28 12.95 -2.80 -20.69
CA ARG A 28 14.40 -2.75 -20.96
C ARG A 28 15.27 -2.86 -19.71
N ILE A 29 14.79 -2.40 -18.56
CA ILE A 29 15.47 -2.61 -17.28
C ILE A 29 15.33 -4.08 -16.86
N GLU A 30 14.15 -4.66 -17.01
CA GLU A 30 13.85 -6.06 -16.70
C GLU A 30 14.58 -7.05 -17.62
N SER A 31 14.71 -6.73 -18.92
CA SER A 31 15.47 -7.54 -19.88
C SER A 31 16.99 -7.45 -19.67
N GLY A 32 17.46 -6.47 -18.89
CA GLY A 32 18.88 -6.18 -18.69
C GLY A 32 19.53 -5.34 -19.80
N ASP A 33 18.76 -4.87 -20.80
CA ASP A 33 19.25 -3.94 -21.83
C ASP A 33 19.71 -2.60 -21.21
N LEU A 34 19.07 -2.20 -20.12
CA LEU A 34 19.49 -1.10 -19.25
C LEU A 34 20.04 -1.69 -17.95
N LYS A 35 21.36 -1.61 -17.78
CA LYS A 35 22.08 -2.26 -16.68
C LYS A 35 21.96 -1.49 -15.36
N PRO A 36 22.01 -2.17 -14.21
CA PRO A 36 22.12 -1.51 -12.91
C PRO A 36 23.24 -0.46 -12.88
N GLY A 37 22.96 0.72 -12.32
CA GLY A 37 23.90 1.84 -12.27
C GLY A 37 24.15 2.57 -13.59
N GLN A 38 23.56 2.11 -14.70
CA GLN A 38 23.66 2.79 -15.99
C GLN A 38 22.92 4.13 -15.96
N ARG A 39 23.56 5.16 -16.53
CA ARG A 39 22.92 6.46 -16.72
C ARG A 39 21.87 6.38 -17.83
N LEU A 40 20.67 6.87 -17.56
CA LEU A 40 19.63 7.04 -18.56
C LEU A 40 19.96 8.22 -19.50
N PRO A 41 19.48 8.18 -20.76
CA PRO A 41 19.54 9.34 -21.65
C PRO A 41 18.84 10.55 -21.01
N THR A 42 19.27 11.75 -21.39
CA THR A 42 18.63 13.00 -20.92
C THR A 42 17.18 13.08 -21.42
N GLU A 43 16.33 13.85 -20.73
CA GLU A 43 14.93 14.04 -21.16
C GLU A 43 14.85 14.47 -22.63
N GLN A 44 15.72 15.39 -23.07
CA GLN A 44 15.79 15.83 -24.46
C GLN A 44 16.18 14.70 -25.44
N ALA A 45 17.10 13.81 -25.04
CA ALA A 45 17.47 12.67 -25.86
C ALA A 45 16.33 11.65 -25.97
N ILE A 46 15.60 11.40 -24.87
CA ILE A 46 14.42 10.53 -24.86
C ILE A 46 13.32 11.11 -25.76
N MET A 47 13.05 12.42 -25.66
CA MET A 47 12.09 13.11 -26.54
C MET A 47 12.45 12.95 -28.02
N ARG A 48 13.72 13.18 -28.38
CA ARG A 48 14.19 13.04 -29.77
C ARG A 48 14.08 11.62 -30.29
N ALA A 49 14.38 10.62 -29.45
CA ALA A 49 14.37 9.22 -29.87
C ALA A 49 12.96 8.63 -29.98
N THR A 50 12.02 9.10 -29.15
CA THR A 50 10.68 8.49 -29.03
C THR A 50 9.57 9.33 -29.65
N GLY A 51 9.84 10.60 -29.95
CA GLY A 51 8.85 11.54 -30.50
C GLY A 51 7.79 12.01 -29.49
N VAL A 52 7.90 11.63 -28.21
CA VAL A 52 6.92 11.99 -27.18
C VAL A 52 7.22 13.36 -26.54
N SER A 53 6.18 14.00 -26.00
CA SER A 53 6.30 15.31 -25.37
C SER A 53 7.14 15.27 -24.08
N ARG A 54 7.68 16.42 -23.68
CA ARG A 54 8.43 16.55 -22.41
C ARG A 54 7.60 16.10 -21.21
N THR A 55 6.31 16.42 -21.18
CA THR A 55 5.41 16.03 -20.09
C THR A 55 5.35 14.50 -19.95
N ILE A 56 5.17 13.78 -21.06
CA ILE A 56 5.15 12.31 -21.08
C ILE A 56 6.49 11.73 -20.62
N VAL A 57 7.62 12.32 -21.04
CA VAL A 57 8.95 11.88 -20.56
C VAL A 57 9.08 12.06 -19.05
N ARG A 58 8.66 13.21 -18.50
CA ARG A 58 8.75 13.48 -17.07
C ARG A 58 7.84 12.56 -16.26
N GLU A 59 6.62 12.29 -16.74
CA GLU A 59 5.69 11.34 -16.13
C GLU A 59 6.26 9.92 -16.14
N ALA A 60 6.82 9.46 -17.27
CA ALA A 60 7.43 8.15 -17.35
C ALA A 60 8.60 8.01 -16.37
N LEU A 61 9.51 8.99 -16.33
CA LEU A 61 10.63 8.98 -15.38
C LEU A 61 10.16 9.10 -13.92
N ALA A 62 9.06 9.82 -13.64
CA ALA A 62 8.46 9.87 -12.32
C ALA A 62 7.92 8.49 -11.91
N THR A 63 7.20 7.80 -12.81
CA THR A 63 6.69 6.43 -12.60
C THR A 63 7.82 5.43 -12.35
N LEU A 64 8.90 5.46 -13.13
CA LEU A 64 10.05 4.58 -12.90
C LEU A 64 10.73 4.85 -11.54
N ARG A 65 10.79 6.13 -11.12
CA ARG A 65 11.36 6.50 -9.82
C ARG A 65 10.47 6.04 -8.67
N ALA A 66 9.15 6.20 -8.79
CA ALA A 66 8.18 5.72 -7.82
C ALA A 66 8.25 4.18 -7.65
N LYS A 67 8.54 3.47 -8.74
CA LYS A 67 8.76 2.01 -8.75
C LYS A 67 10.16 1.58 -8.27
N GLY A 68 11.02 2.51 -7.87
CA GLY A 68 12.38 2.21 -7.42
C GLY A 68 13.35 1.76 -8.52
N LEU A 69 12.93 1.78 -9.79
CA LEU A 69 13.72 1.30 -10.92
C LEU A 69 14.87 2.25 -11.28
N ILE A 70 14.74 3.54 -10.92
CA ILE A 70 15.73 4.58 -11.21
C ILE A 70 15.93 5.52 -10.02
N THR A 71 17.11 6.12 -9.94
CA THR A 71 17.46 7.18 -8.98
C THR A 71 17.95 8.44 -9.72
N THR A 72 17.76 9.62 -9.13
CA THR A 72 18.34 10.86 -9.67
C THR A 72 19.43 11.41 -8.78
N ARG A 73 20.52 11.83 -9.42
CA ARG A 73 21.63 12.52 -8.78
C ARG A 73 21.66 13.96 -9.29
N GLN A 74 21.64 14.92 -8.37
CA GLN A 74 21.63 16.34 -8.71
C GLN A 74 22.81 16.69 -9.62
N GLY A 75 22.55 17.37 -10.73
CA GLY A 75 23.56 17.72 -11.75
C GLY A 75 24.07 16.57 -12.63
N LEU A 76 23.78 15.30 -12.28
CA LEU A 76 24.33 14.12 -12.97
C LEU A 76 23.27 13.34 -13.77
N GLY A 77 21.98 13.56 -13.51
CA GLY A 77 20.88 12.94 -14.25
C GLY A 77 20.28 11.70 -13.56
N ALA A 78 19.54 10.90 -14.32
CA ALA A 78 18.88 9.69 -13.85
C ALA A 78 19.73 8.44 -14.14
N PHE A 79 19.70 7.48 -13.22
CA PHE A 79 20.45 6.23 -13.29
C PHE A 79 19.53 5.06 -12.95
N VAL A 80 19.70 3.92 -13.61
CA VAL A 80 19.06 2.66 -13.22
C VAL A 80 19.52 2.29 -11.82
N ALA A 81 18.61 1.86 -10.95
CA ALA A 81 18.96 1.43 -9.60
C ALA A 81 20.00 0.28 -9.64
N ASN A 82 20.92 0.23 -8.67
CA ASN A 82 21.93 -0.83 -8.58
C ASN A 82 21.33 -2.20 -8.22
N ASP A 83 20.12 -2.20 -7.67
CA ASP A 83 19.27 -3.37 -7.47
C ASP A 83 17.92 -3.06 -8.15
N PRO A 84 17.82 -3.21 -9.48
CA PRO A 84 16.60 -2.93 -10.22
C PRO A 84 15.72 -4.18 -10.25
N THR A 85 15.48 -4.79 -9.08
CA THR A 85 14.42 -5.78 -8.94
C THR A 85 13.09 -5.03 -8.79
N PRO A 86 12.14 -5.13 -9.75
CA PRO A 86 10.78 -4.77 -9.42
C PRO A 86 10.27 -5.84 -8.45
N ARG A 87 10.19 -5.50 -7.16
CA ARG A 87 9.28 -6.04 -6.12
C ARG A 87 9.78 -5.65 -4.71
N SER A 88 9.54 -4.42 -4.29
CA SER A 88 9.00 -4.30 -2.93
C SER A 88 7.64 -4.97 -3.00
N PHE A 89 7.41 -6.04 -2.23
CA PHE A 89 6.05 -6.54 -2.00
C PHE A 89 5.15 -5.32 -1.76
N SER A 90 4.08 -5.17 -2.52
CA SER A 90 3.14 -4.06 -2.44
C SER A 90 1.79 -4.62 -2.82
N ILE A 91 0.78 -4.30 -2.02
CA ILE A 91 -0.62 -4.57 -2.33
C ILE A 91 -1.17 -3.24 -2.83
N ILE A 92 -1.40 -3.13 -4.13
CA ILE A 92 -1.96 -1.93 -4.74
C ILE A 92 -3.47 -2.08 -4.91
N PRO A 93 -4.24 -0.99 -5.09
CA PRO A 93 -5.70 -1.08 -5.27
C PRO A 93 -6.12 -2.04 -6.39
N ASN A 94 -5.29 -2.21 -7.42
CA ASN A 94 -5.53 -3.14 -8.53
C ASN A 94 -5.38 -4.62 -8.15
N ASP A 95 -4.84 -4.94 -6.98
CA ASP A 95 -4.73 -6.30 -6.44
C ASP A 95 -5.93 -6.69 -5.56
N LEU A 96 -6.86 -5.75 -5.29
CA LEU A 96 -8.03 -5.93 -4.43
C LEU A 96 -9.34 -5.79 -5.23
N GLN A 97 -9.33 -6.31 -6.46
CA GLN A 97 -10.44 -6.21 -7.42
C GLN A 97 -11.49 -7.30 -7.23
N SER A 98 -11.26 -8.24 -6.31
CA SER A 98 -12.19 -9.29 -5.92
C SER A 98 -12.31 -9.44 -4.41
N ILE A 99 -13.43 -10.02 -3.96
CA ILE A 99 -13.64 -10.32 -2.54
C ILE A 99 -12.63 -11.39 -2.06
N ASP A 100 -12.27 -12.36 -2.91
CA ASP A 100 -11.28 -13.38 -2.56
C ASP A 100 -9.87 -12.78 -2.36
N GLU A 101 -9.49 -11.76 -3.11
CA GLU A 101 -8.23 -11.03 -2.86
C GLU A 101 -8.27 -10.29 -1.53
N VAL A 102 -9.38 -9.64 -1.20
CA VAL A 102 -9.56 -8.99 0.12
C VAL A 102 -9.43 -10.01 1.25
N LEU A 103 -10.02 -11.20 1.10
CA LEU A 103 -9.92 -12.28 2.09
C LEU A 103 -8.48 -12.77 2.27
N ARG A 104 -7.72 -12.96 1.17
CA ARG A 104 -6.29 -13.34 1.24
C ARG A 104 -5.44 -12.28 1.94
N VAL A 105 -5.73 -11.00 1.72
CA VAL A 105 -5.03 -9.91 2.41
C VAL A 105 -5.40 -9.87 3.89
N LEU A 106 -6.67 -10.09 4.25
CA LEU A 106 -7.09 -10.22 5.65
C LEU A 106 -6.42 -11.41 6.35
N GLU A 107 -6.20 -12.52 5.65
CA GLU A 107 -5.43 -13.66 6.16
C GLU A 107 -3.98 -13.27 6.50
N LEU A 108 -3.29 -12.59 5.58
CA LEU A 108 -1.94 -12.08 5.82
C LEU A 108 -1.90 -11.10 7.00
N ARG A 109 -2.85 -10.15 7.04
CA ARG A 109 -2.99 -9.19 8.14
C ARG A 109 -3.19 -9.89 9.47
N MET A 110 -4.01 -10.94 9.53
CA MET A 110 -4.20 -11.72 10.76
C MET A 110 -2.89 -12.29 11.27
N GLY A 111 -2.02 -12.82 10.41
CA GLY A 111 -0.70 -13.32 10.83
C GLY A 111 0.21 -12.22 11.37
N VAL A 112 0.31 -11.09 10.65
CA VAL A 112 1.23 -9.99 10.99
C VAL A 112 0.76 -9.20 12.20
N GLU A 113 -0.50 -8.76 12.19
CA GLU A 113 -1.03 -7.87 13.20
C GLU A 113 -1.34 -8.56 14.52
N TYR A 114 -1.61 -9.87 14.50
CA TYR A 114 -1.73 -10.67 15.71
C TYR A 114 -0.46 -10.57 16.56
N GLU A 115 0.69 -10.85 15.95
CA GLU A 115 1.94 -10.80 16.69
C GLU A 115 2.33 -9.37 17.03
N ALA A 116 2.10 -8.43 16.12
CA ALA A 116 2.39 -7.03 16.37
C ALA A 116 1.59 -6.45 17.55
N ALA A 117 0.32 -6.81 17.72
CA ALA A 117 -0.48 -6.34 18.85
C ALA A 117 0.08 -6.85 20.19
N GLY A 118 0.51 -8.11 20.24
CA GLY A 118 1.19 -8.67 21.42
C GLY A 118 2.50 -7.96 21.72
N LEU A 119 3.36 -7.81 20.71
CA LEU A 119 4.63 -7.10 20.84
C LEU A 119 4.44 -5.63 21.23
N ALA A 120 3.45 -4.95 20.67
CA ALA A 120 3.11 -3.58 21.01
C ALA A 120 2.71 -3.47 22.48
N ALA A 121 1.87 -4.37 23.00
CA ALA A 121 1.48 -4.39 24.42
C ALA A 121 2.69 -4.52 25.38
N LEU A 122 3.74 -5.20 24.95
CA LEU A 122 4.97 -5.37 25.74
C LEU A 122 5.99 -4.22 25.55
N ARG A 123 6.05 -3.62 24.36
CA ARG A 123 7.17 -2.75 23.94
C ARG A 123 6.80 -1.28 23.72
N ARG A 124 5.50 -0.95 23.66
CA ARG A 124 5.01 0.42 23.52
C ARG A 124 5.66 1.37 24.52
N ARG A 125 5.97 2.57 24.05
CA ARG A 125 6.39 3.72 24.86
C ARG A 125 5.19 4.64 25.13
N PRO A 126 5.26 5.56 26.10
CA PRO A 126 4.19 6.52 26.34
C PRO A 126 3.76 7.27 25.07
N GLU A 127 4.73 7.72 24.25
CA GLU A 127 4.47 8.42 22.99
C GLU A 127 3.81 7.56 21.90
N ASP A 128 3.86 6.23 22.02
CA ASP A 128 3.12 5.33 21.14
C ASP A 128 1.64 5.26 21.55
N LEU A 129 1.35 5.31 22.85
CA LEU A 129 -0.03 5.32 23.36
C LEU A 129 -0.75 6.62 23.01
N ASP A 130 -0.07 7.76 23.13
CA ASP A 130 -0.61 9.05 22.71
C ASP A 130 -0.94 9.04 21.21
N ARG A 131 -0.01 8.55 20.38
CA ARG A 131 -0.24 8.42 18.94
C ARG A 131 -1.39 7.45 18.62
N MET A 132 -1.49 6.31 19.30
CA MET A 132 -2.61 5.38 19.11
C MET A 132 -3.94 6.02 19.48
N GLN A 133 -4.01 6.75 20.59
CA GLN A 133 -5.20 7.47 21.02
C GLN A 133 -5.62 8.52 19.98
N ASP A 134 -4.68 9.33 19.49
CA ASP A 134 -4.97 10.33 18.44
C ASP A 134 -5.56 9.69 17.17
N ARG A 135 -5.04 8.52 16.75
CA ARG A 135 -5.57 7.80 15.57
C ARG A 135 -6.93 7.17 15.86
N LEU A 136 -7.13 6.67 17.07
CA LEU A 136 -8.41 6.11 17.49
C LEU A 136 -9.51 7.18 17.54
N ASP A 137 -9.19 8.37 18.06
CA ASP A 137 -10.11 9.50 18.13
C ASP A 137 -10.46 10.03 16.74
N ALA A 138 -9.48 10.08 15.82
CA ALA A 138 -9.71 10.43 14.43
C ALA A 138 -10.65 9.43 13.73
N LEU A 139 -10.46 8.13 13.99
CA LEU A 139 -11.33 7.08 13.45
C LEU A 139 -12.76 7.18 14.00
N ASP A 140 -12.90 7.37 15.32
CA ASP A 140 -14.21 7.55 15.95
C ASP A 140 -14.96 8.74 15.34
N LYS A 141 -14.28 9.88 15.17
CA LYS A 141 -14.84 11.07 14.53
C LYS A 141 -15.28 10.78 13.09
N ALA A 142 -14.44 10.12 12.29
CA ALA A 142 -14.76 9.79 10.90
C ALA A 142 -16.00 8.88 10.79
N LEU A 143 -16.17 7.94 11.74
CA LEU A 143 -17.33 7.06 11.82
C LEU A 143 -18.59 7.80 12.28
N GLU A 144 -18.46 8.73 13.22
CA GLU A 144 -19.57 9.57 13.72
C GLU A 144 -20.12 10.51 12.65
N GLU A 145 -19.25 11.05 11.80
CA GLU A 145 -19.60 11.87 10.63
C GLU A 145 -20.22 11.04 9.48
N GLY A 146 -20.38 9.72 9.66
CA GLY A 146 -20.94 8.81 8.67
C GLY A 146 -19.98 8.46 7.54
N GLY A 147 -18.70 8.81 7.68
CA GLY A 147 -17.63 8.43 6.79
C GLY A 147 -17.24 6.95 6.92
N TYR A 148 -16.40 6.50 6.00
CA TYR A 148 -15.89 5.12 5.99
C TYR A 148 -14.73 4.92 6.98
N GLY A 149 -13.99 5.97 7.30
CA GLY A 149 -12.86 5.89 8.23
C GLY A 149 -11.67 5.08 7.72
N ALA A 150 -11.56 4.74 6.43
CA ALA A 150 -10.51 3.82 5.96
C ALA A 150 -9.07 4.32 6.17
N GLN A 151 -8.82 5.61 6.00
CA GLN A 151 -7.48 6.17 6.20
C GLN A 151 -7.15 6.20 7.69
N GLU A 152 -8.15 6.50 8.51
CA GLU A 152 -8.06 6.53 9.96
C GLU A 152 -7.89 5.13 10.55
N ASP A 153 -8.60 4.14 10.02
CA ASP A 153 -8.49 2.70 10.32
C ASP A 153 -7.08 2.21 10.01
N TYR A 154 -6.59 2.46 8.78
CA TYR A 154 -5.22 2.17 8.38
C TYR A 154 -4.21 2.82 9.33
N ALA A 155 -4.38 4.11 9.64
CA ALA A 155 -3.46 4.85 10.51
C ALA A 155 -3.45 4.30 11.94
N PHE A 156 -4.62 3.90 12.48
CA PHE A 156 -4.73 3.25 13.78
C PHE A 156 -3.99 1.92 13.79
N HIS A 157 -4.27 1.03 12.83
CA HIS A 157 -3.55 -0.24 12.72
C HIS A 157 -2.04 -0.02 12.58
N ARG A 158 -1.61 0.86 11.68
CA ARG A 158 -0.19 1.21 11.50
C ARG A 158 0.48 1.67 12.80
N SER A 159 -0.22 2.42 13.64
CA SER A 159 0.33 2.87 14.92
C SER A 159 0.63 1.71 15.89
N ILE A 160 -0.16 0.62 15.84
CA ILE A 160 0.12 -0.62 16.58
C ILE A 160 1.41 -1.27 16.06
N LEU A 161 1.56 -1.37 14.73
CA LEU A 161 2.76 -1.94 14.10
C LEU A 161 4.03 -1.16 14.45
N VAL A 162 3.95 0.17 14.52
CA VAL A 162 5.08 1.03 14.93
C VAL A 162 5.45 0.80 16.39
N ALA A 163 4.47 0.61 17.27
CA ALA A 163 4.70 0.39 18.70
C ALA A 163 5.38 -0.94 19.06
N THR A 164 5.53 -1.86 18.09
CA THR A 164 6.35 -3.08 18.24
C THR A 164 7.83 -2.79 18.50
N GLN A 165 8.28 -1.53 18.30
CA GLN A 165 9.67 -1.10 18.33
C GLN A 165 10.56 -1.81 17.30
N ASN A 166 9.94 -2.44 16.30
CA ASN A 166 10.63 -3.05 15.19
C ASN A 166 10.13 -2.39 13.89
N SER A 167 11.00 -1.59 13.28
CA SER A 167 10.68 -0.81 12.08
C SER A 167 10.28 -1.67 10.87
N TYR A 168 10.56 -2.97 10.87
CA TYR A 168 10.11 -3.86 9.78
C TYR A 168 8.61 -4.12 9.81
N TYR A 169 7.94 -4.10 10.98
CA TYR A 169 6.48 -4.23 11.02
C TYR A 169 5.80 -3.03 10.36
N GLY A 170 6.21 -1.81 10.71
CA GLY A 170 5.70 -0.59 10.07
C GLY A 170 5.98 -0.57 8.56
N ARG A 171 7.22 -0.88 8.16
CA ARG A 171 7.58 -0.93 6.72
C ARG A 171 6.82 -2.00 5.94
N LEU A 172 6.61 -3.19 6.52
CA LEU A 172 5.77 -4.22 5.91
C LEU A 172 4.33 -3.72 5.81
N PHE A 173 3.81 -3.04 6.83
CA PHE A 173 2.45 -2.51 6.81
C PHE A 173 2.26 -1.38 5.77
N ASP A 174 3.31 -0.60 5.52
CA ASP A 174 3.33 0.43 4.48
C ASP A 174 3.16 -0.16 3.07
N THR A 175 3.51 -1.44 2.88
CA THR A 175 3.30 -2.11 1.59
C THR A 175 1.85 -2.38 1.25
N PHE A 176 0.94 -2.36 2.25
CA PHE A 176 -0.50 -2.55 2.02
C PHE A 176 -1.16 -1.31 1.41
N GLY A 177 -0.48 -0.15 1.46
CA GLY A 177 -1.03 1.14 1.04
C GLY A 177 -2.14 1.68 1.96
N ASP A 178 -2.59 2.90 1.67
CA ASP A 178 -3.59 3.64 2.48
C ASP A 178 -5.02 3.10 2.37
N ILE A 179 -5.23 1.97 1.68
CA ILE A 179 -6.55 1.38 1.42
C ILE A 179 -6.49 -0.12 1.76
N MET A 180 -6.68 -0.46 3.02
CA MET A 180 -6.68 -1.86 3.47
C MET A 180 -7.93 -2.63 3.02
N VAL A 181 -9.04 -1.92 2.86
CA VAL A 181 -10.32 -2.47 2.42
C VAL A 181 -10.94 -1.48 1.45
N PRO A 182 -10.98 -1.79 0.14
CA PRO A 182 -11.52 -0.88 -0.86
C PRO A 182 -12.96 -0.47 -0.54
N ARG A 183 -13.25 0.82 -0.67
CA ARG A 183 -14.59 1.42 -0.42
C ARG A 183 -15.72 0.68 -1.15
N GLN A 184 -15.45 0.20 -2.37
CA GLN A 184 -16.40 -0.55 -3.19
C GLN A 184 -16.90 -1.86 -2.54
N TRP A 185 -16.09 -2.47 -1.67
CA TRP A 185 -16.44 -3.72 -1.00
C TRP A 185 -17.09 -3.50 0.37
N ALA A 186 -16.95 -2.32 0.96
CA ALA A 186 -17.53 -1.99 2.25
C ALA A 186 -19.07 -1.87 2.23
N ARG A 187 -19.67 -1.72 1.05
CA ARG A 187 -21.13 -1.57 0.80
C ARG A 187 -21.83 -0.56 1.72
N LEU A 188 -21.11 0.44 2.26
CA LEU A 188 -21.69 1.46 3.15
C LEU A 188 -22.74 2.33 2.45
N ASP A 189 -22.60 2.48 1.14
CA ASP A 189 -23.56 3.13 0.24
C ASP A 189 -24.90 2.40 0.19
N LYS A 190 -24.90 1.08 0.37
CA LYS A 190 -26.10 0.23 0.37
C LYS A 190 -26.72 0.04 1.76
N MET A 191 -26.03 0.44 2.83
CA MET A 191 -26.55 0.32 4.19
C MET A 191 -27.61 1.39 4.49
N THR A 192 -28.62 1.03 5.28
CA THR A 192 -29.52 1.99 5.91
C THR A 192 -28.79 2.81 6.98
N SER A 193 -29.35 3.95 7.38
CA SER A 193 -28.78 4.78 8.45
C SER A 193 -28.69 4.03 9.79
N ALA A 194 -29.62 3.12 10.08
CA ALA A 194 -29.58 2.28 11.26
C ALA A 194 -28.46 1.24 11.20
N GLU A 195 -28.24 0.62 10.04
CA GLU A 195 -27.13 -0.33 9.82
C GLU A 195 -25.77 0.36 9.92
N ARG A 196 -25.62 1.55 9.32
CA ARG A 196 -24.40 2.36 9.45
C ARG A 196 -24.07 2.67 10.91
N LYS A 197 -25.06 3.09 11.70
CA LYS A 197 -24.87 3.34 13.15
C LYS A 197 -24.43 2.07 13.91
N ARG A 198 -25.07 0.93 13.63
CA ARG A 198 -24.68 -0.36 14.25
C ARG A 198 -23.26 -0.78 13.85
N HIS A 199 -22.91 -0.59 12.58
CA HIS A 199 -21.57 -0.87 12.06
C HIS A 199 -20.52 0.00 12.76
N ALA A 200 -20.72 1.32 12.79
CA ALA A 200 -19.83 2.28 13.44
C ALA A 200 -19.65 1.95 14.93
N ALA A 201 -20.73 1.73 15.67
CA ALA A 201 -20.67 1.37 17.09
C ALA A 201 -19.90 0.06 17.33
N ARG A 202 -20.02 -0.93 16.43
CA ARG A 202 -19.24 -2.17 16.51
C ARG A 202 -17.75 -1.91 16.25
N MET A 203 -17.41 -1.18 15.19
CA MET A 203 -16.02 -0.88 14.86
C MET A 203 -15.34 -0.12 15.99
N ARG A 204 -15.99 0.91 16.53
CA ARG A 204 -15.52 1.64 17.71
C ARG A 204 -15.23 0.70 18.88
N ARG A 205 -16.16 -0.18 19.26
CA ARG A 205 -15.92 -1.13 20.36
C ARG A 205 -14.71 -2.04 20.12
N GLU A 206 -14.52 -2.50 18.89
CA GLU A 206 -13.43 -3.42 18.53
C GLU A 206 -12.06 -2.72 18.59
N HIS A 207 -11.94 -1.52 18.02
CA HIS A 207 -10.70 -0.74 18.08
C HIS A 207 -10.33 -0.31 19.50
N HIS A 208 -11.32 0.14 20.29
CA HIS A 208 -11.10 0.49 21.70
C HIS A 208 -10.66 -0.71 22.54
N ALA A 209 -11.16 -1.92 22.25
CA ALA A 209 -10.72 -3.13 22.94
C ALA A 209 -9.24 -3.45 22.66
N ILE A 210 -8.78 -3.25 21.41
CA ILE A 210 -7.38 -3.43 21.02
C ILE A 210 -6.49 -2.43 21.76
N PHE A 211 -6.83 -1.14 21.68
CA PHE A 211 -6.07 -0.09 22.35
C PHE A 211 -6.00 -0.29 23.86
N THR A 212 -7.13 -0.63 24.50
CA THR A 212 -7.18 -0.88 25.94
C THR A 212 -6.26 -2.02 26.35
N ALA A 213 -6.24 -3.11 25.59
CA ALA A 213 -5.36 -4.24 25.88
C ALA A 213 -3.87 -3.87 25.76
N ILE A 214 -3.49 -3.12 24.71
CA ILE A 214 -2.12 -2.63 24.51
C ILE A 214 -1.72 -1.66 25.64
N ARG A 215 -2.58 -0.71 25.98
CA ARG A 215 -2.38 0.26 27.07
C ARG A 215 -2.15 -0.43 28.41
N ASN A 216 -2.91 -1.49 28.69
CA ASN A 216 -2.81 -2.24 29.93
C ASN A 216 -1.66 -3.27 29.94
N SER A 217 -0.86 -3.35 28.88
CA SER A 217 0.20 -4.36 28.72
C SER A 217 -0.27 -5.82 28.78
N ASP A 218 -1.53 -6.07 28.41
CA ASP A 218 -2.04 -7.43 28.31
C ASP A 218 -1.79 -7.97 26.90
N GLU A 219 -0.62 -8.60 26.73
CA GLU A 219 -0.19 -9.23 25.47
C GLU A 219 -1.23 -10.21 24.92
N ALA A 220 -1.80 -11.04 25.79
CA ALA A 220 -2.76 -12.06 25.40
C ALA A 220 -4.11 -11.43 24.99
N ALA A 221 -4.58 -10.42 25.72
CA ALA A 221 -5.78 -9.68 25.33
C ALA A 221 -5.59 -8.89 24.03
N ALA A 222 -4.42 -8.30 23.80
CA ALA A 222 -4.14 -7.54 22.58
C ALA A 222 -4.21 -8.45 21.35
N ARG A 223 -3.56 -9.62 21.42
CA ARG A 223 -3.65 -10.69 20.42
C ARG A 223 -5.09 -11.16 20.17
N ARG A 224 -5.87 -11.40 21.23
CA ARG A 224 -7.27 -11.83 21.08
C ARG A 224 -8.14 -10.74 20.45
N ALA A 225 -7.96 -9.48 20.84
CA ALA A 225 -8.73 -8.36 20.36
C ALA A 225 -8.51 -8.12 18.86
N ILE A 226 -7.25 -8.06 18.41
CA ILE A 226 -6.94 -7.84 16.98
C ILE A 226 -7.39 -9.02 16.12
N ARG A 227 -7.24 -10.26 16.61
CA ARG A 227 -7.75 -11.45 15.91
C ARG A 227 -9.27 -11.40 15.76
N SER A 228 -9.98 -11.09 16.85
CA SER A 228 -11.45 -11.00 16.82
C SER A 228 -11.92 -9.94 15.82
N HIS A 229 -11.28 -8.77 15.81
CA HIS A 229 -11.58 -7.68 14.89
C HIS A 229 -11.39 -8.11 13.42
N LEU A 230 -10.22 -8.66 13.07
CA LEU A 230 -9.92 -9.07 11.69
C LEU A 230 -10.76 -10.26 11.23
N SER A 231 -11.00 -11.26 12.09
CA SER A 231 -11.85 -12.41 11.76
C SER A 231 -13.31 -12.00 11.51
N LYS A 232 -13.85 -11.05 12.28
CA LYS A 232 -15.18 -10.48 12.00
C LYS A 232 -15.21 -9.66 10.72
N SER A 233 -14.09 -9.07 10.31
CA SER A 233 -14.00 -8.42 9.01
C SER A 233 -14.04 -9.44 7.88
N ALA A 234 -13.26 -10.52 8.00
CA ALA A 234 -13.23 -11.61 7.03
C ALA A 234 -14.61 -12.27 6.87
N ALA A 235 -15.29 -12.62 7.97
CA ALA A 235 -16.62 -13.22 7.93
C ALA A 235 -17.65 -12.38 7.14
N ARG A 236 -17.58 -11.04 7.25
CA ARG A 236 -18.45 -10.15 6.45
C ARG A 236 -18.14 -10.22 4.96
N PHE A 237 -16.87 -10.34 4.59
CA PHE A 237 -16.50 -10.50 3.19
C PHE A 237 -16.89 -11.88 2.65
N GLU A 238 -16.81 -12.92 3.46
CA GLU A 238 -17.33 -14.25 3.11
C GLU A 238 -18.83 -14.21 2.84
N GLU A 239 -19.62 -13.61 3.73
CA GLU A 239 -21.07 -13.40 3.52
C GLU A 239 -21.37 -12.66 2.20
N LEU A 240 -20.57 -11.62 1.88
CA LEU A 240 -20.72 -10.86 0.64
C LEU A 240 -20.36 -11.67 -0.61
N ARG A 241 -19.33 -12.53 -0.52
CA ARG A 241 -18.94 -13.43 -1.60
C ARG A 241 -20.04 -14.44 -1.86
N ASP A 242 -20.55 -15.09 -0.82
CA ASP A 242 -21.54 -16.15 -0.94
C ASP A 242 -22.88 -15.61 -1.49
N ALA A 243 -23.26 -14.39 -1.10
CA ALA A 243 -24.40 -13.68 -1.66
C ALA A 243 -24.23 -13.34 -3.15
N SER A 244 -23.00 -13.07 -3.61
CA SER A 244 -22.70 -12.76 -5.01
C SER A 244 -22.71 -13.98 -5.93
N ILE A 245 -22.44 -15.18 -5.38
CA ILE A 245 -22.51 -16.45 -6.11
C ILE A 245 -23.95 -16.96 -6.23
N SER A 246 -24.80 -16.58 -5.27
CA SER A 246 -26.21 -17.01 -5.21
C SER A 246 -27.18 -16.10 -5.99
N SER A 247 -26.68 -15.02 -6.61
CA SER A 247 -27.45 -14.05 -7.41
C SER A 247 -27.14 -14.20 -8.90
#